data_AF-A0AAV0VBJ0-F1
#
_entry.id   AF-A0AAV0VBJ0-F1
#
_cell.length_a   1.000
_cell.length_b   1.000
_cell.length_c   1.000
_cell.angle_alpha   90.00
_cell.angle_beta   90.00
_cell.angle_gamma   90.00
#
_symmetry.space_group_name_H-M   'P 1'
#
loop_
_entity.id
_entity.type
_entity.pdbx_description
1 polymer ?
#
loop_
_entity_poly.entity_id
_entity_poly.type
_entity_poly.pdbx_seq_one_letter_code
_entity_poly.pdbx_strand_id
1 'polypeptide(L)'
;MGNQCKRQNMNKGCPVQHDKTPSVGNAMASGCPVTRNGTEDQETYNVYGQRIDPTNMMPYNPNQEPNMEQRYPLPQDRVQSTIPKGGTEGTWLYPSEQMFFNALKRKKKDEDVHEGDVHAIVSIHNNMNERAWAQVEHYEKICHPNLKDSKLLKFCGRPDKITPIAWIKSMLRYGTPFDRHDWIVLRSDNTQVRYVIDYYFDDEKSEQDSIPELHSAHKVKSISMYARPAVDSVGALVDRIKFPIIDFLNGFKGPDIAARSTLVERTQEKRNALEPLSVDEVEHTFTKVKESCKNCMQEIKTCSNEVQCSQAAMALQLCMGRIICPPQAAAFIKALESGNETAVEAAFDTMNSSLEQFQERGASAMQEQAVRESLAQK
;
A
#
# COMPACT_ATOMS: atom_id res chain seq x y z
N MET A 1 -51.52 18.67 40.70
CA MET A 1 -50.78 19.80 40.12
C MET A 1 -49.56 19.24 39.39
N GLY A 2 -49.43 19.50 38.09
CA GLY A 2 -48.30 19.08 37.21
C GLY A 2 -48.42 17.66 36.65
N ASN A 3 -49.13 17.39 35.54
CA ASN A 3 -48.67 17.47 34.13
C ASN A 3 -47.31 16.79 33.88
N GLN A 4 -47.08 15.93 32.88
CA GLN A 4 -47.88 15.35 31.79
C GLN A 4 -46.97 14.32 31.07
N CYS A 5 -47.56 13.24 30.52
CA CYS A 5 -47.34 12.65 29.16
C CYS A 5 -45.90 12.40 28.62
N LYS A 6 -45.57 11.36 27.83
CA LYS A 6 -46.35 10.53 26.89
C LYS A 6 -45.47 9.36 26.40
N ARG A 7 -46.17 8.38 25.82
CA ARG A 7 -45.76 7.09 25.24
C ARG A 7 -44.83 7.15 24.02
N GLN A 8 -44.35 5.93 23.66
CA GLN A 8 -44.03 5.35 22.32
C GLN A 8 -42.53 5.17 22.07
N ASN A 9 -42.02 4.11 21.42
CA ASN A 9 -42.52 2.82 20.99
C ASN A 9 -41.28 1.95 20.67
N MET A 10 -41.49 0.64 20.57
CA MET A 10 -40.56 -0.34 20.01
C MET A 10 -39.84 0.15 18.74
N ASN A 11 -38.53 -0.13 18.63
CA ASN A 11 -37.97 -0.52 17.34
C ASN A 11 -36.93 -1.62 17.49
N LYS A 12 -37.18 -2.67 16.72
CA LYS A 12 -36.43 -3.92 16.60
C LYS A 12 -35.04 -3.63 16.04
N GLY A 13 -34.04 -4.32 16.58
CA GLY A 13 -32.69 -4.35 16.02
C GLY A 13 -32.73 -4.87 14.58
N CYS A 14 -31.96 -4.22 13.72
CA CYS A 14 -31.68 -4.72 12.37
C CYS A 14 -30.84 -6.00 12.49
N PRO A 15 -31.13 -7.07 11.71
CA PRO A 15 -30.34 -8.29 11.71
C PRO A 15 -28.93 -7.99 11.17
N VAL A 16 -27.91 -8.29 11.96
CA VAL A 16 -26.53 -8.37 11.48
C VAL A 16 -26.45 -9.64 10.64
N GLN A 17 -26.31 -9.50 9.32
CA GLN A 17 -25.94 -10.61 8.45
C GLN A 17 -24.49 -11.00 8.81
N HIS A 18 -24.35 -12.07 9.57
CA HIS A 18 -23.10 -12.82 9.70
C HIS A 18 -23.04 -13.76 8.50
N ASP A 19 -22.53 -13.28 7.38
CA ASP A 19 -22.02 -14.06 6.24
C ASP A 19 -21.47 -13.05 5.24
N LYS A 20 -20.23 -12.59 5.46
CA LYS A 20 -19.49 -11.83 4.45
C LYS A 20 -18.09 -12.39 4.36
N THR A 21 -17.75 -12.88 3.18
CA THR A 21 -16.38 -12.88 2.68
C THR A 21 -15.77 -11.49 2.91
N PRO A 22 -14.49 -11.40 3.32
CA PRO A 22 -13.84 -10.11 3.55
C PRO A 22 -13.83 -9.32 2.25
N SER A 23 -14.64 -8.27 2.14
CA SER A 23 -14.67 -7.48 0.93
C SER A 23 -13.44 -6.59 0.89
N VAL A 24 -12.76 -6.55 -0.27
CA VAL A 24 -11.62 -5.67 -0.57
C VAL A 24 -11.86 -4.25 -0.05
N GLY A 25 -13.10 -3.74 -0.13
CA GLY A 25 -13.51 -2.43 0.39
C GLY A 25 -13.14 -2.14 1.85
N ASN A 26 -13.19 -3.12 2.75
CA ASN A 26 -12.82 -2.93 4.16
C ASN A 26 -11.30 -2.75 4.34
N ALA A 27 -10.49 -3.49 3.57
CA ALA A 27 -9.05 -3.29 3.53
C ALA A 27 -8.69 -1.93 2.88
N MET A 28 -9.47 -1.51 1.87
CA MET A 28 -9.23 -0.26 1.12
C MET A 28 -9.32 1.02 1.96
N ALA A 29 -10.24 1.07 2.92
CA ALA A 29 -10.44 2.25 3.79
C ALA A 29 -9.31 2.48 4.81
N SER A 30 -8.22 1.71 4.75
CA SER A 30 -7.25 1.56 5.85
C SER A 30 -5.88 2.15 5.55
N GLY A 31 -5.57 2.50 4.30
CA GLY A 31 -4.23 2.97 3.90
C GLY A 31 -3.95 4.44 4.23
N CYS A 32 -4.99 5.27 4.37
CA CYS A 32 -4.82 6.72 4.30
C CYS A 32 -4.81 7.42 5.67
N PRO A 33 -4.19 8.61 5.75
CA PRO A 33 -3.94 9.30 7.01
C PRO A 33 -5.14 10.18 7.39
N VAL A 34 -5.65 10.03 8.61
CA VAL A 34 -6.85 10.73 9.11
C VAL A 34 -6.42 11.84 10.07
N THR A 35 -6.98 13.05 9.94
CA THR A 35 -6.64 14.20 10.80
C THR A 35 -7.65 14.44 11.93
N ARG A 36 -7.14 14.89 13.09
CA ARG A 36 -7.81 15.79 14.03
C ARG A 36 -7.20 17.18 13.83
N ASN A 37 -8.03 18.21 13.68
CA ASN A 37 -7.65 19.55 13.19
C ASN A 37 -6.37 20.13 13.84
N GLY A 38 -5.42 20.63 13.02
CA GLY A 38 -4.21 21.35 13.46
C GLY A 38 -3.51 22.07 12.29
N THR A 39 -2.94 23.24 12.55
CA THR A 39 -2.32 24.23 11.62
C THR A 39 -0.89 23.86 11.19
N GLU A 40 -0.47 24.34 10.00
CA GLU A 40 0.81 24.06 9.32
C GLU A 40 2.01 24.92 9.78
N ASP A 41 3.23 24.41 9.49
CA ASP A 41 4.59 24.94 9.72
C ASP A 41 5.30 24.67 11.07
N GLN A 42 5.06 23.50 11.67
CA GLN A 42 5.95 22.94 12.70
C GLN A 42 6.33 21.49 12.35
N GLU A 43 7.55 21.08 12.72
CA GLU A 43 7.94 19.67 12.69
C GLU A 43 6.94 18.88 13.55
N THR A 44 6.07 18.12 12.89
CA THR A 44 5.10 17.28 13.57
C THR A 44 5.75 15.99 14.00
N TYR A 45 5.72 15.69 15.30
CA TYR A 45 6.21 14.44 15.86
C TYR A 45 5.05 13.56 16.31
N ASN A 46 5.17 12.24 16.17
CA ASN A 46 4.22 11.32 16.80
C ASN A 46 4.51 11.18 18.31
N VAL A 47 3.64 10.44 19.01
CA VAL A 47 3.76 10.16 20.45
C VAL A 47 5.08 9.46 20.81
N TYR A 48 5.75 8.85 19.83
CA TYR A 48 7.04 8.16 19.97
C TYR A 48 8.23 9.02 19.55
N GLY A 49 8.05 10.32 19.32
CA GLY A 49 9.13 11.24 18.92
C GLY A 49 9.63 11.03 17.48
N GLN A 50 8.91 10.29 16.64
CA GLN A 50 9.24 10.16 15.22
C GLN A 50 8.67 11.35 14.44
N ARG A 51 9.51 11.96 13.61
CA ARG A 51 9.08 13.03 12.71
C ARG A 51 8.09 12.50 11.67
N ILE A 52 7.01 13.23 11.47
CA ILE A 52 5.90 12.95 10.55
C ILE A 52 5.87 14.03 9.47
N ASP A 53 5.68 13.64 8.22
CA ASP A 53 5.38 14.56 7.12
C ASP A 53 3.90 15.01 7.21
N PRO A 54 3.60 16.31 7.43
CA PRO A 54 2.24 16.80 7.60
C PRO A 54 1.39 16.73 6.32
N THR A 55 2.00 16.50 5.15
CA THR A 55 1.31 16.41 3.85
C THR A 55 0.64 15.06 3.60
N ASN A 56 1.11 14.01 4.29
CA ASN A 56 0.56 12.65 4.19
C ASN A 56 0.54 11.91 5.54
N MET A 57 0.80 12.60 6.66
CA MET A 57 0.94 12.07 8.02
C MET A 57 1.74 10.75 8.12
N MET A 58 2.71 10.53 7.23
CA MET A 58 3.59 9.36 7.27
C MET A 58 4.86 9.69 8.04
N PRO A 59 5.40 8.75 8.84
CA PRO A 59 6.73 8.88 9.39
C PRO A 59 7.77 9.02 8.27
N TYR A 60 8.79 9.86 8.48
CA TYR A 60 9.89 10.01 7.52
C TYR A 60 10.70 8.72 7.35
N ASN A 61 10.82 7.93 8.42
CA ASN A 61 11.43 6.61 8.39
C ASN A 61 10.38 5.54 8.76
N PRO A 62 9.57 5.07 7.79
CA PRO A 62 8.51 4.11 8.06
C PRO A 62 9.07 2.72 8.37
N ASN A 63 8.45 2.03 9.34
CA ASN A 63 8.86 0.67 9.69
C ASN A 63 8.58 -0.31 8.54
N GLN A 64 9.65 -0.92 8.02
CA GLN A 64 9.63 -1.95 6.99
C GLN A 64 10.03 -3.34 7.56
N GLU A 65 10.27 -3.46 8.85
CA GLU A 65 10.57 -4.75 9.46
C GLU A 65 9.32 -5.65 9.44
N PRO A 66 9.47 -6.97 9.17
CA PRO A 66 8.37 -7.92 9.25
C PRO A 66 7.69 -7.90 10.61
N ASN A 67 6.37 -8.10 10.63
CA ASN A 67 5.65 -8.29 11.88
C ASN A 67 6.04 -9.64 12.53
N MET A 68 6.02 -9.74 13.87
CA MET A 68 6.34 -10.99 14.57
C MET A 68 5.46 -12.17 14.16
N GLU A 69 4.21 -11.91 13.76
CA GLU A 69 3.24 -12.92 13.31
C GLU A 69 3.30 -13.18 11.80
N GLN A 70 4.14 -12.45 11.06
CA GLN A 70 4.23 -12.55 9.61
C GLN A 70 4.93 -13.85 9.20
N ARG A 71 4.29 -14.63 8.32
CA ARG A 71 4.80 -15.92 7.87
C ARG A 71 5.58 -15.84 6.56
N TYR A 72 5.16 -14.97 5.65
CA TYR A 72 5.77 -14.80 4.33
C TYR A 72 6.42 -13.43 4.20
N PRO A 73 7.62 -13.31 3.60
CA PRO A 73 8.24 -12.01 3.39
C PRO A 73 7.43 -11.19 2.39
N LEU A 74 7.30 -9.89 2.64
CA LEU A 74 6.65 -8.95 1.74
C LEU A 74 7.67 -8.00 1.11
N PRO A 75 7.51 -7.63 -0.17
CA PRO A 75 8.36 -6.64 -0.82
C PRO A 75 8.43 -5.32 -0.05
N GLN A 76 9.65 -4.80 0.08
CA GLN A 76 9.94 -3.50 0.72
C GLN A 76 10.14 -2.36 -0.29
N ASP A 77 10.25 -2.69 -1.58
CA ASP A 77 10.34 -1.70 -2.65
C ASP A 77 9.09 -0.83 -2.70
N ARG A 78 9.30 0.45 -2.98
CA ARG A 78 8.22 1.44 -3.14
C ARG A 78 8.01 1.73 -4.62
N VAL A 79 6.76 1.89 -5.01
CA VAL A 79 6.38 2.20 -6.40
C VAL A 79 6.28 3.71 -6.58
N GLN A 80 6.88 4.22 -7.65
CA GLN A 80 6.76 5.63 -8.04
C GLN A 80 5.40 5.91 -8.70
N SER A 81 4.68 6.91 -8.20
CA SER A 81 3.40 7.36 -8.78
C SER A 81 3.60 8.27 -10.00
N THR A 82 2.53 8.49 -10.77
CA THR A 82 2.51 9.58 -11.77
C THR A 82 2.00 10.91 -11.23
N ILE A 83 1.64 10.94 -9.95
CA ILE A 83 1.02 12.09 -9.31
C ILE A 83 2.14 13.08 -8.93
N PRO A 84 2.18 14.28 -9.52
CA PRO A 84 3.19 15.28 -9.18
C PRO A 84 3.05 15.72 -7.71
N LYS A 85 4.17 15.81 -6.98
CA LYS A 85 4.18 16.22 -5.58
C LYS A 85 4.37 17.73 -5.46
N GLY A 86 3.37 18.41 -4.89
CA GLY A 86 3.42 19.85 -4.62
C GLY A 86 4.59 20.23 -3.70
N GLY A 87 5.24 21.35 -3.99
CA GLY A 87 6.45 21.79 -3.28
C GLY A 87 7.74 21.07 -3.71
N THR A 88 7.68 20.16 -4.68
CA THR A 88 8.86 19.48 -5.24
C THR A 88 8.75 19.34 -6.76
N GLU A 89 9.84 18.90 -7.40
CA GLU A 89 9.86 18.52 -8.83
C GLU A 89 9.65 17.02 -9.07
N GLY A 90 9.47 16.23 -7.99
CA GLY A 90 9.23 14.79 -8.06
C GLY A 90 7.75 14.40 -8.03
N THR A 91 7.50 13.09 -8.06
CA THR A 91 6.17 12.50 -7.86
C THR A 91 6.06 11.83 -6.49
N TRP A 92 4.84 11.50 -6.08
CA TRP A 92 4.61 10.74 -4.85
C TRP A 92 5.16 9.31 -4.97
N LEU A 93 5.56 8.74 -3.84
CA LEU A 93 5.94 7.33 -3.72
C LEU A 93 4.88 6.59 -2.91
N TYR A 94 4.35 5.49 -3.45
CA TYR A 94 3.42 4.64 -2.72
C TYR A 94 4.14 3.89 -1.59
N PRO A 95 3.45 3.53 -0.50
CA PRO A 95 3.97 2.58 0.49
C PRO A 95 4.34 1.25 -0.17
N SER A 96 5.35 0.56 0.37
CA SER A 96 5.63 -0.83 0.01
C SER A 96 4.56 -1.77 0.56
N GLU A 97 4.54 -3.00 0.08
CA GLU A 97 3.63 -4.04 0.58
C GLU A 97 3.85 -4.29 2.08
N GLN A 98 5.11 -4.36 2.51
CA GLN A 98 5.47 -4.51 3.91
C GLN A 98 5.00 -3.33 4.77
N MET A 99 5.18 -2.09 4.30
CA MET A 99 4.67 -0.90 4.99
C MET A 99 3.14 -0.93 5.12
N PHE A 100 2.45 -1.37 4.06
CA PHE A 100 0.99 -1.45 4.03
C PHE A 100 0.48 -2.51 5.01
N PHE A 101 1.06 -3.72 5.00
CA PHE A 101 0.71 -4.79 5.93
C PHE A 101 0.94 -4.40 7.39
N ASN A 102 2.08 -3.77 7.68
CA ASN A 102 2.38 -3.23 9.02
C ASN A 102 1.35 -2.17 9.45
N ALA A 103 0.82 -1.37 8.52
CA ALA A 103 -0.22 -0.40 8.81
C ALA A 103 -1.58 -1.07 9.10
N LEU A 104 -1.94 -2.14 8.39
CA LEU A 104 -3.14 -2.93 8.66
C LEU A 104 -3.10 -3.57 10.05
N LYS A 105 -2.00 -4.27 10.37
CA LYS A 105 -1.76 -4.89 11.68
C LYS A 105 -1.87 -3.88 12.83
N ARG A 106 -1.23 -2.71 12.68
CA ARG A 106 -1.31 -1.64 13.69
C ARG A 106 -2.74 -1.12 13.89
N LYS A 107 -3.54 -1.11 12.83
CA LYS A 107 -4.95 -0.65 12.86
C LYS A 107 -5.93 -1.75 13.29
N LYS A 108 -5.46 -2.98 13.54
CA LYS A 108 -6.30 -4.16 13.83
C LYS A 108 -7.37 -4.36 12.76
N LYS A 109 -6.96 -4.24 11.50
CA LYS A 109 -7.81 -4.42 10.31
C LYS A 109 -7.29 -5.55 9.41
N ASP A 110 -6.47 -6.40 9.98
CA ASP A 110 -5.82 -7.55 9.35
C ASP A 110 -6.53 -8.87 9.66
N GLU A 111 -7.64 -8.85 10.43
CA GLU A 111 -8.35 -10.06 10.89
C GLU A 111 -8.65 -11.05 9.76
N ASP A 112 -8.73 -10.57 8.51
CA ASP A 112 -8.94 -11.39 7.32
C ASP A 112 -7.93 -11.14 6.17
N VAL A 113 -6.77 -10.54 6.44
CA VAL A 113 -5.78 -10.22 5.38
C VAL A 113 -4.57 -11.14 5.49
N HIS A 114 -4.49 -12.12 4.60
CA HIS A 114 -3.32 -12.98 4.42
C HIS A 114 -2.23 -12.24 3.65
N GLU A 115 -0.95 -12.58 3.89
CA GLU A 115 0.19 -11.97 3.18
C GLU A 115 0.07 -12.13 1.65
N GLY A 116 -0.52 -13.25 1.20
CA GLY A 116 -0.81 -13.52 -0.21
C GLY A 116 -1.79 -12.52 -0.85
N ASP A 117 -2.66 -11.86 -0.07
CA ASP A 117 -3.61 -10.88 -0.57
C ASP A 117 -3.00 -9.47 -0.68
N VAL A 118 -1.89 -9.20 0.01
CA VAL A 118 -1.31 -7.84 0.14
C VAL A 118 -0.94 -7.26 -1.21
N HIS A 119 -0.34 -8.06 -2.09
CA HIS A 119 0.03 -7.63 -3.43
C HIS A 119 -1.17 -7.11 -4.24
N ALA A 120 -2.26 -7.87 -4.23
CA ALA A 120 -3.49 -7.50 -4.92
C ALA A 120 -4.08 -6.22 -4.32
N ILE A 121 -4.18 -6.16 -2.98
CA ILE A 121 -4.73 -5.01 -2.26
C ILE A 121 -3.93 -3.73 -2.58
N VAL A 122 -2.60 -3.78 -2.50
CA VAL A 122 -1.72 -2.63 -2.76
C VAL A 122 -1.80 -2.20 -4.22
N SER A 123 -1.84 -3.14 -5.17
CA SER A 123 -1.99 -2.86 -6.59
C SER A 123 -3.31 -2.13 -6.87
N ILE A 124 -4.41 -2.59 -6.28
CA ILE A 124 -5.73 -1.92 -6.39
C ILE A 124 -5.68 -0.51 -5.78
N HIS A 125 -5.03 -0.32 -4.63
CA HIS A 125 -4.92 1.01 -3.99
C HIS A 125 -4.15 1.99 -4.85
N ASN A 126 -2.99 1.57 -5.36
CA ASN A 126 -2.15 2.43 -6.18
C ASN A 126 -2.91 2.81 -7.46
N ASN A 127 -3.58 1.84 -8.10
CA ASN A 127 -4.44 2.11 -9.25
C ASN A 127 -5.58 3.08 -8.94
N MET A 128 -6.24 2.93 -7.80
CA MET A 128 -7.31 3.85 -7.37
C MET A 128 -6.81 5.28 -7.19
N ASN A 129 -5.62 5.45 -6.61
CA ASN A 129 -5.00 6.77 -6.46
C ASN A 129 -4.70 7.40 -7.83
N GLU A 130 -4.16 6.64 -8.77
CA GLU A 130 -3.90 7.13 -10.14
C GLU A 130 -5.22 7.51 -10.85
N ARG A 131 -6.27 6.70 -10.70
CA ARG A 131 -7.61 7.00 -11.26
C ARG A 131 -8.23 8.25 -10.62
N ALA A 132 -8.09 8.41 -9.31
CA ALA A 132 -8.56 9.58 -8.59
C ALA A 132 -7.84 10.86 -9.07
N TRP A 133 -6.53 10.78 -9.24
CA TRP A 133 -5.75 11.88 -9.81
C TRP A 133 -6.14 12.20 -11.25
N ALA A 134 -6.39 11.19 -12.08
CA ALA A 134 -6.84 11.40 -13.45
C ALA A 134 -8.19 12.15 -13.51
N GLN A 135 -9.12 11.88 -12.59
CA GLN A 135 -10.37 12.66 -12.49
C GLN A 135 -10.11 14.11 -12.06
N VAL A 136 -9.23 14.34 -11.08
CA VAL A 136 -8.87 15.69 -10.62
C VAL A 136 -8.25 16.48 -11.76
N GLU A 137 -7.30 15.91 -12.50
CA GLU A 137 -6.69 16.58 -13.64
C GLU A 137 -7.66 16.85 -14.78
N HIS A 138 -8.59 15.93 -15.05
CA HIS A 138 -9.62 16.15 -16.05
C HIS A 138 -10.47 17.37 -15.67
N TYR A 139 -10.81 17.49 -14.39
CA TYR A 139 -11.51 18.64 -13.84
C TYR A 139 -10.73 19.95 -14.04
N GLU A 140 -9.45 19.96 -13.68
CA GLU A 140 -8.58 21.12 -13.84
C GLU A 140 -8.37 21.50 -15.31
N LYS A 141 -8.16 20.53 -16.20
CA LYS A 141 -8.00 20.77 -17.65
C LYS A 141 -9.25 21.41 -18.28
N ILE A 142 -10.43 21.00 -17.84
CA ILE A 142 -11.71 21.51 -18.37
C ILE A 142 -12.04 22.89 -17.82
N CYS A 143 -11.91 23.09 -16.51
CA CYS A 143 -12.31 24.35 -15.87
C CYS A 143 -11.24 25.43 -15.96
N HIS A 144 -9.96 25.05 -15.99
CA HIS A 144 -8.80 25.94 -15.90
C HIS A 144 -7.73 25.60 -16.95
N PRO A 145 -8.03 25.63 -18.26
CA PRO A 145 -7.10 25.22 -19.32
C PRO A 145 -5.79 26.03 -19.37
N ASN A 146 -5.78 27.23 -18.77
CA ASN A 146 -4.62 28.11 -18.69
C ASN A 146 -3.67 27.76 -17.52
N LEU A 147 -4.17 27.02 -16.51
CA LEU A 147 -3.40 26.62 -15.32
C LEU A 147 -2.92 25.18 -15.50
N LYS A 148 -1.82 25.05 -16.26
CA LYS A 148 -1.18 23.74 -16.51
C LYS A 148 -0.44 23.26 -15.26
N ASP A 149 -0.11 21.97 -15.24
CA ASP A 149 0.82 21.39 -14.27
C ASP A 149 0.38 21.48 -12.80
N SER A 150 -0.91 21.26 -12.54
CA SER A 150 -1.43 21.10 -11.17
C SER A 150 -0.70 19.95 -10.45
N LYS A 151 -0.32 20.16 -9.19
CA LYS A 151 0.40 19.18 -8.35
C LYS A 151 -0.43 18.81 -7.12
N LEU A 152 -0.34 17.56 -6.64
CA LEU A 152 -0.98 17.15 -5.39
C LEU A 152 -0.11 17.59 -4.21
N LEU A 153 -0.61 18.52 -3.39
CA LEU A 153 0.10 19.05 -2.23
C LEU A 153 -0.08 18.18 -0.99
N LYS A 154 -1.30 17.74 -0.73
CA LYS A 154 -1.67 17.03 0.51
C LYS A 154 -2.89 16.15 0.28
N PHE A 155 -2.98 15.04 0.99
CA PHE A 155 -4.19 14.21 1.01
C PHE A 155 -4.53 13.77 2.42
N CYS A 156 -5.82 13.64 2.71
CA CYS A 156 -6.29 13.15 4.00
C CYS A 156 -7.56 12.32 3.88
N GLY A 157 -7.62 11.22 4.62
CA GLY A 157 -8.82 10.41 4.80
C GLY A 157 -9.82 11.09 5.74
N ARG A 158 -11.10 11.03 5.39
CA ARG A 158 -12.23 11.55 6.17
C ARG A 158 -13.43 10.60 6.13
N PRO A 159 -13.26 9.32 6.51
CA PRO A 159 -14.29 8.29 6.39
C PRO A 159 -15.57 8.67 7.15
N ASP A 160 -15.45 9.29 8.34
CA ASP A 160 -16.59 9.63 9.20
C ASP A 160 -17.38 10.87 8.75
N LYS A 161 -16.93 11.58 7.70
CA LYS A 161 -17.57 12.81 7.23
C LYS A 161 -18.27 12.56 5.92
N ILE A 162 -19.55 12.22 5.93
CA ILE A 162 -20.32 12.12 4.69
C ILE A 162 -20.47 13.49 4.01
N THR A 163 -20.42 13.54 2.68
CA THR A 163 -20.69 14.79 1.94
C THR A 163 -22.20 15.06 1.88
N PRO A 164 -22.65 16.33 1.75
CA PRO A 164 -24.08 16.62 1.59
C PRO A 164 -24.72 15.89 0.41
N ILE A 165 -23.98 15.73 -0.70
CA ILE A 165 -24.44 14.97 -1.87
C ILE A 165 -24.57 13.48 -1.53
N ALA A 166 -23.58 12.89 -0.86
CA ALA A 166 -23.63 11.49 -0.44
C ALA A 166 -24.76 11.24 0.57
N TRP A 167 -25.05 12.21 1.45
CA TRP A 167 -26.20 12.16 2.35
C TRP A 167 -27.54 12.16 1.60
N ILE A 168 -27.71 13.04 0.61
CA ILE A 168 -28.91 13.04 -0.26
C ILE A 168 -29.03 11.72 -1.04
N LYS A 169 -27.93 11.22 -1.63
CA LYS A 169 -27.91 9.94 -2.35
C LYS A 169 -28.30 8.77 -1.45
N SER A 170 -27.81 8.76 -0.21
CA SER A 170 -28.17 7.78 0.81
C SER A 170 -29.67 7.81 1.12
N MET A 171 -30.26 9.00 1.29
CA MET A 171 -31.70 9.16 1.47
C MET A 171 -32.51 8.60 0.30
N LEU A 172 -31.99 8.72 -0.91
CA LEU A 172 -32.59 8.18 -2.14
C LEU A 172 -32.19 6.72 -2.44
N ARG A 173 -31.56 6.01 -1.50
CA ARG A 173 -31.15 4.59 -1.60
C ARG A 173 -30.10 4.27 -2.67
N TYR A 174 -29.31 5.25 -3.11
CA TYR A 174 -28.19 5.04 -4.05
C TYR A 174 -26.88 4.60 -3.38
N GLY A 175 -26.92 4.21 -2.10
CA GLY A 175 -25.73 3.83 -1.32
C GLY A 175 -24.97 5.01 -0.74
N THR A 176 -24.13 4.73 0.25
CA THR A 176 -23.18 5.67 0.87
C THR A 176 -21.77 5.34 0.42
N PRO A 177 -20.87 6.32 0.30
CA PRO A 177 -19.47 6.02 0.08
C PRO A 177 -18.93 5.24 1.28
N PHE A 178 -18.16 4.19 1.02
CA PHE A 178 -17.49 3.41 2.06
C PHE A 178 -16.23 4.13 2.57
N ASP A 179 -15.67 5.02 1.76
CA ASP A 179 -14.52 5.83 2.12
C ASP A 179 -14.57 7.20 1.43
N ARG A 180 -13.93 8.19 2.05
CA ARG A 180 -13.88 9.56 1.58
C ARG A 180 -12.50 10.16 1.81
N HIS A 181 -12.00 10.84 0.78
CA HIS A 181 -10.76 11.59 0.84
C HIS A 181 -10.96 13.07 0.50
N ASP A 182 -10.21 13.93 1.18
CA ASP A 182 -10.03 15.32 0.80
C ASP A 182 -8.57 15.49 0.33
N TRP A 183 -8.37 15.94 -0.92
CA TRP A 183 -7.07 16.21 -1.53
C TRP A 183 -6.88 17.71 -1.71
N ILE A 184 -5.68 18.24 -1.50
CA ILE A 184 -5.33 19.64 -1.74
C ILE A 184 -4.45 19.68 -2.98
N VAL A 185 -4.96 20.35 -4.02
CA VAL A 185 -4.29 20.54 -5.30
C VAL A 185 -3.66 21.92 -5.33
N LEU A 186 -2.38 21.99 -5.66
CA LEU A 186 -1.64 23.22 -5.89
C LEU A 186 -1.63 23.50 -7.40
N ARG A 187 -2.21 24.63 -7.82
CA ARG A 187 -2.19 25.09 -9.20
C ARG A 187 -0.91 25.88 -9.49
N SER A 188 -0.63 26.13 -10.78
CA SER A 188 0.56 26.88 -11.23
C SER A 188 0.60 28.33 -10.76
N ASP A 189 -0.54 28.93 -10.41
CA ASP A 189 -0.66 30.27 -9.84
C ASP A 189 -0.53 30.29 -8.30
N ASN A 190 -0.10 29.17 -7.70
CA ASN A 190 0.01 28.93 -6.27
C ASN A 190 -1.32 28.91 -5.50
N THR A 191 -2.46 28.85 -6.19
CA THR A 191 -3.74 28.64 -5.51
C THR A 191 -3.87 27.19 -5.06
N GLN A 192 -4.36 27.02 -3.83
CA GLN A 192 -4.65 25.72 -3.26
C GLN A 192 -6.15 25.45 -3.30
N VAL A 193 -6.54 24.36 -3.95
CA VAL A 193 -7.95 23.97 -4.08
C VAL A 193 -8.16 22.59 -3.49
N ARG A 194 -9.14 22.50 -2.60
CA ARG A 194 -9.51 21.23 -1.99
C ARG A 194 -10.47 20.48 -2.90
N TYR A 195 -10.15 19.23 -3.20
CA TYR A 195 -11.01 18.26 -3.85
C TYR A 195 -11.58 17.29 -2.81
N VAL A 196 -12.81 16.86 -3.04
CA VAL A 196 -13.47 15.79 -2.28
C VAL A 196 -13.68 14.60 -3.20
N ILE A 197 -13.28 13.43 -2.73
CA ILE A 197 -13.31 12.18 -3.48
C ILE A 197 -14.10 11.17 -2.65
N ASP A 198 -15.27 10.78 -3.15
CA ASP A 198 -16.10 9.76 -2.53
C ASP A 198 -15.89 8.43 -3.27
N TYR A 199 -15.62 7.35 -2.54
CA TYR A 199 -15.44 6.00 -3.06
C TYR A 199 -16.66 5.15 -2.74
N TYR A 200 -17.17 4.44 -3.75
CA TYR A 200 -18.34 3.58 -3.65
C TYR A 200 -17.95 2.16 -4.06
N PHE A 201 -18.52 1.18 -3.36
CA PHE A 201 -18.28 -0.24 -3.60
C PHE A 201 -19.57 -0.89 -4.10
N ASP A 202 -19.44 -1.73 -5.12
CA ASP A 202 -20.52 -2.48 -5.73
C ASP A 202 -20.19 -3.98 -5.65
N ASP A 203 -20.85 -4.65 -4.68
CA ASP A 203 -20.65 -6.07 -4.38
C ASP A 203 -20.92 -6.94 -5.64
N GLU A 204 -21.88 -6.59 -6.50
CA GLU A 204 -22.24 -7.39 -7.68
C GLU A 204 -21.14 -7.36 -8.76
N LYS A 205 -20.30 -6.34 -8.75
CA LYS A 205 -19.22 -6.17 -9.73
C LYS A 205 -17.88 -6.74 -9.26
N SER A 206 -17.76 -7.15 -7.98
CA SER A 206 -16.49 -7.64 -7.44
C SER A 206 -16.00 -8.94 -8.08
N GLU A 207 -16.91 -9.78 -8.58
CA GLU A 207 -16.56 -11.01 -9.31
C GLU A 207 -15.85 -10.73 -10.64
N GLN A 208 -15.97 -9.52 -11.19
CA GLN A 208 -15.35 -9.12 -12.45
C GLN A 208 -14.01 -8.42 -12.24
N ASP A 209 -13.57 -8.26 -11.00
CA ASP A 209 -12.31 -7.60 -10.68
C ASP A 209 -11.13 -8.54 -10.93
N SER A 210 -10.01 -7.93 -11.32
CA SER A 210 -8.72 -8.59 -11.49
C SER A 210 -7.63 -7.67 -10.96
N ILE A 211 -6.46 -8.26 -10.64
CA ILE A 211 -5.33 -7.49 -10.12
C ILE A 211 -4.92 -6.45 -11.18
N PRO A 212 -5.01 -5.14 -10.85
CA PRO A 212 -4.75 -4.08 -11.81
C PRO A 212 -3.26 -3.83 -12.00
N GLU A 213 -2.87 -3.53 -13.24
CA GLU A 213 -1.64 -2.73 -13.45
C GLU A 213 -1.90 -1.31 -12.97
N LEU A 214 -0.83 -0.58 -12.63
CA LEU A 214 -0.89 0.74 -11.99
C LEU A 214 -1.86 1.71 -12.69
N HIS A 215 -1.98 1.68 -14.02
CA HIS A 215 -2.87 2.56 -14.79
C HIS A 215 -4.01 1.85 -15.50
N SER A 216 -4.37 0.63 -15.10
CA SER A 216 -5.50 -0.06 -15.71
C SER A 216 -6.83 0.59 -15.35
N ALA A 217 -7.64 0.94 -16.35
CA ALA A 217 -8.93 1.61 -16.13
C ALA A 217 -10.09 0.63 -15.85
N HIS A 218 -9.98 -0.62 -16.33
CA HIS A 218 -11.10 -1.55 -16.45
C HIS A 218 -10.97 -2.83 -15.62
N LYS A 219 -9.83 -3.02 -14.95
CA LYS A 219 -9.55 -4.24 -14.15
C LYS A 219 -10.24 -4.23 -12.79
N VAL A 220 -10.63 -3.06 -12.26
CA VAL A 220 -11.36 -2.91 -10.99
C VAL A 220 -12.66 -2.16 -11.26
N LYS A 221 -13.77 -2.91 -11.37
CA LYS A 221 -15.12 -2.44 -11.67
C LYS A 221 -16.00 -2.28 -10.43
N SER A 222 -15.73 -3.02 -9.36
CA SER A 222 -16.49 -2.90 -8.10
C SER A 222 -16.31 -1.54 -7.43
N ILE A 223 -15.16 -0.90 -7.65
CA ILE A 223 -14.85 0.39 -7.05
C ILE A 223 -15.08 1.51 -8.06
N SER A 224 -16.02 2.37 -7.73
CA SER A 224 -16.24 3.64 -8.43
C SER A 224 -15.87 4.81 -7.52
N MET A 225 -15.48 5.92 -8.12
CA MET A 225 -15.06 7.10 -7.39
C MET A 225 -15.57 8.37 -8.07
N TYR A 226 -15.81 9.40 -7.26
CA TYR A 226 -16.28 10.69 -7.74
C TYR A 226 -15.50 11.84 -7.10
N ALA A 227 -14.48 12.30 -7.82
CA ALA A 227 -13.67 13.47 -7.47
C ALA A 227 -14.31 14.78 -7.97
N ARG A 228 -14.25 15.81 -7.14
CA ARG A 228 -14.78 17.15 -7.44
C ARG A 228 -14.23 18.22 -6.50
N PRO A 229 -14.14 19.50 -6.92
CA PRO A 229 -13.78 20.59 -6.02
C PRO A 229 -14.70 20.65 -4.80
N ALA A 230 -14.20 20.97 -3.62
CA ALA A 230 -14.99 21.23 -2.43
C ALA A 230 -15.73 22.57 -2.57
N VAL A 231 -16.91 22.70 -1.98
CA VAL A 231 -17.69 23.96 -2.06
C VAL A 231 -17.31 24.89 -0.92
N ASP A 232 -16.01 25.18 -0.80
CA ASP A 232 -15.45 26.12 0.18
C ASP A 232 -15.12 27.49 -0.41
N SER A 233 -15.18 27.64 -1.73
CA SER A 233 -15.01 28.92 -2.43
C SER A 233 -16.04 29.10 -3.55
N VAL A 234 -16.27 30.37 -3.94
CA VAL A 234 -17.15 30.72 -5.07
C VAL A 234 -16.60 30.13 -6.37
N GLY A 235 -15.27 30.16 -6.56
CA GLY A 235 -14.62 29.56 -7.72
C GLY A 235 -14.92 28.06 -7.84
N ALA A 236 -14.74 27.31 -6.75
CA ALA A 236 -15.01 25.89 -6.74
C ALA A 236 -16.50 25.53 -6.91
N LEU A 237 -17.42 26.39 -6.45
CA LEU A 237 -18.85 26.24 -6.76
C LEU A 237 -19.12 26.45 -8.25
N VAL A 238 -18.52 27.48 -8.85
CA VAL A 238 -18.64 27.76 -10.29
C VAL A 238 -18.07 26.60 -11.10
N ASP A 239 -16.94 26.03 -10.68
CA ASP A 239 -16.33 24.85 -11.31
C ASP A 239 -17.27 23.63 -11.25
N ARG A 240 -18.01 23.43 -10.14
CA ARG A 240 -19.06 22.40 -10.04
C ARG A 240 -20.21 22.54 -11.02
N ILE A 241 -20.55 23.77 -11.40
CA ILE A 241 -21.65 24.06 -12.33
C ILE A 241 -21.15 24.00 -13.77
N LYS A 242 -19.97 24.58 -14.06
CA LYS A 242 -19.40 24.66 -15.40
C LYS A 242 -18.94 23.32 -15.94
N PHE A 243 -18.29 22.51 -15.11
CA PHE A 243 -17.68 21.25 -15.53
C PHE A 243 -18.62 20.34 -16.34
N PRO A 244 -19.83 19.96 -15.86
CA PRO A 244 -20.70 19.06 -16.62
C PRO A 244 -21.17 19.66 -17.96
N ILE A 245 -21.31 20.98 -18.04
CA ILE A 245 -21.72 21.68 -19.27
C ILE A 245 -20.58 21.65 -20.29
N ILE A 246 -19.36 21.99 -19.87
CA ILE A 246 -18.20 22.03 -20.75
C ILE A 246 -17.79 20.62 -21.17
N ASP A 247 -17.81 19.64 -20.25
CA ASP A 247 -17.51 18.24 -20.55
C ASP A 247 -18.53 17.65 -21.54
N PHE A 248 -19.81 18.00 -21.41
CA PHE A 248 -20.84 17.66 -22.40
C PHE A 248 -20.54 18.26 -23.78
N LEU A 249 -20.22 19.56 -23.83
CA LEU A 249 -19.87 20.25 -25.09
C LEU A 249 -18.60 19.66 -25.74
N ASN A 250 -17.69 19.13 -24.93
CA ASN A 250 -16.47 18.46 -25.38
C ASN A 250 -16.66 16.98 -25.73
N GLY A 251 -17.89 16.46 -25.64
CA GLY A 251 -18.26 15.10 -26.03
C GLY A 251 -17.97 14.02 -24.98
N PHE A 252 -17.96 14.36 -23.69
CA PHE A 252 -17.71 13.41 -22.58
C PHE A 252 -16.45 12.56 -22.75
N LYS A 253 -15.34 13.19 -23.11
CA LYS A 253 -14.08 12.47 -23.35
C LYS A 253 -13.57 11.72 -22.11
N GLY A 254 -14.05 12.08 -20.92
CA GLY A 254 -13.63 11.46 -19.66
C GLY A 254 -12.14 11.66 -19.37
N PRO A 255 -11.64 11.18 -18.22
CA PRO A 255 -10.23 11.28 -17.89
C PRO A 255 -9.38 10.36 -18.78
N ASP A 256 -8.26 10.88 -19.30
CA ASP A 256 -7.28 10.11 -20.08
C ASP A 256 -6.37 9.30 -19.15
N ILE A 257 -6.80 8.08 -18.83
CA ILE A 257 -6.08 7.15 -17.95
C ILE A 257 -4.95 6.42 -18.73
N ALA A 258 -5.15 6.16 -20.02
CA ALA A 258 -4.25 5.34 -20.83
C ALA A 258 -2.93 6.06 -21.18
N ALA A 259 -2.96 7.37 -21.46
CA ALA A 259 -1.75 8.13 -21.78
C ALA A 259 -0.71 8.10 -20.65
N ARG A 260 -1.13 7.94 -19.39
CA ARG A 260 -0.22 7.85 -18.23
C ARG A 260 0.49 6.50 -18.10
N SER A 261 -0.15 5.40 -18.50
CA SER A 261 0.43 4.04 -18.43
C SER A 261 1.77 3.96 -19.16
N THR A 262 1.80 4.57 -20.34
CA THR A 262 2.95 4.51 -21.26
C THR A 262 4.22 5.23 -20.76
N LEU A 263 4.10 6.15 -19.80
CA LEU A 263 5.24 6.91 -19.26
C LEU A 263 5.96 6.15 -18.13
N VAL A 264 5.27 5.30 -17.38
CA VAL A 264 5.81 4.56 -16.22
C VAL A 264 6.35 3.18 -16.61
N GLU A 265 5.69 2.50 -17.56
CA GLU A 265 6.11 1.18 -18.04
C GLU A 265 7.55 1.20 -18.59
N ARG A 266 8.01 2.34 -19.11
CA ARG A 266 9.37 2.51 -19.66
C ARG A 266 10.47 2.60 -18.58
N THR A 267 10.11 2.77 -17.31
CA THR A 267 11.07 2.88 -16.19
C THR A 267 11.26 1.57 -15.43
N GLN A 268 10.30 0.63 -15.51
CA GLN A 268 10.30 -0.61 -14.73
C GLN A 268 11.03 -1.78 -15.43
N GLU A 269 11.22 -1.75 -16.76
CA GLU A 269 11.77 -2.87 -17.54
C GLU A 269 13.30 -3.05 -17.49
N LYS A 270 14.02 -2.40 -16.57
CA LYS A 270 15.46 -2.65 -16.40
C LYS A 270 15.85 -2.90 -14.95
N ARG A 271 15.27 -3.93 -14.36
CA ARG A 271 15.96 -4.70 -13.32
C ARG A 271 16.33 -6.04 -13.96
N ASN A 272 17.63 -6.31 -14.08
CA ASN A 272 18.14 -7.60 -14.53
C ASN A 272 17.63 -8.67 -13.55
N ALA A 273 16.48 -9.28 -13.85
CA ALA A 273 15.89 -10.29 -13.00
C ALA A 273 16.76 -11.54 -13.11
N LEU A 274 17.40 -11.92 -12.02
CA LEU A 274 17.90 -13.27 -11.83
C LEU A 274 16.74 -14.24 -12.07
N GLU A 275 16.99 -15.39 -12.71
CA GLU A 275 15.92 -16.36 -12.97
C GLU A 275 15.28 -16.82 -11.64
N PRO A 276 13.94 -16.66 -11.49
CA PRO A 276 13.25 -17.00 -10.26
C PRO A 276 13.34 -18.50 -9.98
N LEU A 277 13.39 -18.87 -8.70
CA LEU A 277 13.32 -20.27 -8.29
C LEU A 277 11.87 -20.77 -8.31
N SER A 278 11.68 -22.06 -8.56
CA SER A 278 10.36 -22.69 -8.45
C SER A 278 9.93 -22.87 -6.99
N VAL A 279 8.62 -22.98 -6.74
CA VAL A 279 8.06 -23.25 -5.41
C VAL A 279 8.65 -24.53 -4.81
N ASP A 280 8.75 -25.60 -5.60
CA ASP A 280 9.28 -26.90 -5.16
C ASP A 280 10.76 -26.80 -4.74
N GLU A 281 11.58 -26.05 -5.48
CA GLU A 281 12.99 -25.84 -5.14
C GLU A 281 13.16 -25.09 -3.82
N VAL A 282 12.35 -24.04 -3.61
CA VAL A 282 12.39 -23.24 -2.38
C VAL A 282 11.88 -24.06 -1.19
N GLU A 283 10.77 -24.77 -1.32
CA GLU A 283 10.18 -25.59 -0.26
C GLU A 283 11.11 -26.73 0.16
N HIS A 284 11.67 -27.46 -0.81
CA HIS A 284 12.63 -28.53 -0.54
C HIS A 284 13.88 -27.98 0.15
N THR A 285 14.41 -26.85 -0.33
CA THR A 285 15.59 -26.22 0.27
C THR A 285 15.31 -25.74 1.69
N PHE A 286 14.16 -25.11 1.93
CA PHE A 286 13.77 -24.63 3.26
C PHE A 286 13.58 -25.77 4.25
N THR A 287 12.95 -26.86 3.82
CA THR A 287 12.80 -28.09 4.62
C THR A 287 14.17 -28.64 5.01
N LYS A 288 15.08 -28.74 4.03
CA LYS A 288 16.44 -29.22 4.26
C LYS A 288 17.23 -28.32 5.22
N VAL A 289 17.11 -26.99 5.10
CA VAL A 289 17.72 -26.02 6.03
C VAL A 289 17.14 -26.18 7.44
N LYS A 290 15.81 -26.28 7.55
CA LYS A 290 15.12 -26.41 8.85
C LYS A 290 15.56 -27.66 9.61
N GLU A 291 15.70 -28.78 8.91
CA GLU A 291 16.15 -30.04 9.49
C GLU A 291 17.65 -30.04 9.80
N SER A 292 18.47 -29.63 8.83
CA SER A 292 19.94 -29.72 8.94
C SER A 292 20.53 -28.67 9.88
N CYS A 293 19.92 -27.48 9.97
CA CYS A 293 20.40 -26.33 10.75
C CYS A 293 19.62 -26.09 12.04
N LYS A 294 18.80 -27.05 12.48
CA LYS A 294 17.96 -26.96 13.69
C LYS A 294 18.73 -26.52 14.94
N ASN A 295 19.91 -27.10 15.14
CA ASN A 295 20.74 -26.81 16.33
C ASN A 295 21.28 -25.38 16.29
N CYS A 296 21.79 -24.92 15.14
CA CYS A 296 22.26 -23.54 14.98
C CYS A 296 21.14 -22.51 15.21
N MET A 297 19.92 -22.78 14.71
CA MET A 297 18.76 -21.92 14.99
C MET A 297 18.38 -21.89 16.47
N GLN A 298 18.57 -23.00 17.20
CA GLN A 298 18.32 -23.06 18.64
C GLN A 298 19.39 -22.26 19.41
N GLU A 299 20.66 -22.36 19.01
CA GLU A 299 21.76 -21.61 19.63
C GLU A 299 21.56 -20.09 19.55
N ILE A 300 21.07 -19.57 18.41
CA ILE A 300 20.71 -18.15 18.28
C ILE A 300 19.61 -17.75 19.25
N LYS A 301 18.62 -18.62 19.49
CA LYS A 301 17.51 -18.32 20.42
C LYS A 301 17.95 -18.35 21.88
N THR A 302 19.00 -19.09 22.20
CA THR A 302 19.46 -19.30 23.59
C THR A 302 20.74 -18.53 23.93
N CYS A 303 21.32 -17.78 22.99
CA CYS A 303 22.56 -17.04 23.22
C CYS A 303 22.36 -15.95 24.29
N SER A 304 23.41 -15.72 25.10
CA SER A 304 23.31 -14.87 26.30
C SER A 304 24.08 -13.55 26.20
N ASN A 305 25.06 -13.46 25.29
CA ASN A 305 25.86 -12.27 25.08
C ASN A 305 26.14 -12.05 23.59
N GLU A 306 26.51 -10.83 23.22
CA GLU A 306 26.70 -10.38 21.84
C GLU A 306 27.70 -11.25 21.06
N VAL A 307 28.80 -11.67 21.70
CA VAL A 307 29.82 -12.53 21.08
C VAL A 307 29.28 -13.93 20.79
N GLN A 308 28.55 -14.53 21.72
CA GLN A 308 27.90 -15.82 21.50
C GLN A 308 26.82 -15.74 20.41
N CYS A 309 26.04 -14.66 20.40
CA CYS A 309 24.99 -14.48 19.39
C CYS A 309 25.59 -14.25 17.99
N SER A 310 26.67 -13.48 17.86
CA SER A 310 27.34 -13.28 16.58
C SER A 310 27.99 -14.57 16.06
N GLN A 311 28.60 -15.37 16.95
CA GLN A 311 29.13 -16.69 16.59
C GLN A 311 28.03 -17.66 16.16
N ALA A 312 26.91 -17.72 16.89
CA ALA A 312 25.76 -18.55 16.53
C ALA A 312 25.12 -18.12 15.20
N ALA A 313 25.05 -16.81 14.93
CA ALA A 313 24.57 -16.27 13.66
C ALA A 313 25.47 -16.67 12.48
N MET A 314 26.79 -16.52 12.63
CA MET A 314 27.75 -16.97 11.61
C MET A 314 27.68 -18.48 11.39
N ALA A 315 27.52 -19.28 12.45
CA ALA A 315 27.36 -20.72 12.34
C ALA A 315 26.09 -21.11 11.57
N LEU A 316 24.98 -20.40 11.79
CA LEU A 316 23.76 -20.60 11.02
C LEU A 316 23.94 -20.21 9.55
N GLN A 317 24.55 -19.06 9.25
CA GLN A 317 24.82 -18.63 7.88
C GLN A 317 25.71 -19.63 7.13
N LEU A 318 26.74 -20.17 7.78
CA LEU A 318 27.56 -21.22 7.20
C LEU A 318 26.76 -22.52 6.98
N CYS A 319 25.90 -22.91 7.93
CA CYS A 319 25.04 -24.07 7.77
C CYS A 319 24.10 -23.92 6.56
N MET A 320 23.47 -22.76 6.42
CA MET A 320 22.65 -22.41 5.26
C MET A 320 23.47 -22.40 3.97
N GLY A 321 24.67 -21.81 3.99
CA GLY A 321 25.58 -21.73 2.85
C GLY A 321 25.96 -23.11 2.32
N ARG A 322 26.19 -24.09 3.20
CA ARG A 322 26.48 -25.49 2.78
C ARG A 322 25.34 -26.13 1.98
N ILE A 323 24.11 -25.64 2.14
CA ILE A 323 22.92 -26.17 1.47
C ILE A 323 22.62 -25.36 0.21
N ILE A 324 22.63 -24.03 0.32
CA ILE A 324 22.21 -23.10 -0.73
C ILE A 324 23.33 -22.80 -1.73
N CYS A 325 24.55 -22.56 -1.26
CA CYS A 325 25.71 -22.19 -2.06
C CYS A 325 26.97 -22.99 -1.67
N PRO A 326 26.97 -24.33 -1.88
CA PRO A 326 28.05 -25.20 -1.41
C PRO A 326 29.47 -24.78 -1.82
N PRO A 327 29.73 -24.29 -3.06
CA PRO A 327 31.06 -23.84 -3.46
C PRO A 327 31.56 -22.65 -2.62
N GLN A 328 30.70 -21.66 -2.36
CA GLN A 328 31.04 -20.47 -1.59
C GLN A 328 31.25 -20.81 -0.11
N ALA A 329 30.41 -21.69 0.45
CA ALA A 329 30.59 -22.20 1.81
C ALA A 329 31.91 -22.98 1.98
N ALA A 330 32.29 -23.80 0.99
CA ALA A 330 33.57 -24.50 0.99
C ALA A 330 34.77 -23.54 0.92
N ALA A 331 34.66 -22.47 0.11
CA ALA A 331 35.68 -21.42 0.03
C ALA A 331 35.84 -20.69 1.37
N PHE A 332 34.73 -20.37 2.06
CA PHE A 332 34.77 -19.75 3.38
C PHE A 332 35.43 -20.65 4.43
N ILE A 333 35.12 -21.95 4.47
CA ILE A 333 35.78 -22.90 5.38
C ILE A 333 37.29 -22.94 5.13
N LYS A 334 37.72 -22.99 3.86
CA LYS A 334 39.14 -22.97 3.51
C LYS A 334 39.82 -21.65 3.92
N ALA A 335 39.12 -20.53 3.83
CA ALA A 335 39.63 -19.24 4.29
C ALA A 335 39.84 -19.22 5.81
N LEU A 336 38.90 -19.79 6.58
CA LEU A 336 39.02 -19.93 8.04
C LEU A 336 40.28 -20.73 8.45
N GLU A 337 40.60 -21.79 7.72
CA GLU A 337 41.80 -22.61 7.96
C GLU A 337 43.11 -21.86 7.67
N SER A 338 43.08 -20.87 6.78
CA SER A 338 44.27 -20.09 6.39
C SER A 338 44.67 -19.02 7.42
N GLY A 339 43.75 -18.62 8.31
CA GLY A 339 43.96 -17.58 9.31
C GLY A 339 44.15 -16.16 8.75
N ASN A 340 43.97 -15.94 7.45
CA ASN A 340 44.06 -14.63 6.82
C ASN A 340 42.71 -13.89 6.95
N GLU A 341 42.65 -12.90 7.83
CA GLU A 341 41.43 -12.13 8.14
C GLU A 341 40.76 -11.53 6.89
N THR A 342 41.53 -10.93 5.98
CA THR A 342 41.00 -10.33 4.74
C THR A 342 40.41 -11.39 3.80
N ALA A 343 41.01 -12.57 3.74
CA ALA A 343 40.50 -13.67 2.93
C ALA A 343 39.22 -14.28 3.53
N VAL A 344 39.14 -14.33 4.88
CA VAL A 344 37.95 -14.79 5.61
C VAL A 344 36.78 -13.84 5.36
N GLU A 345 36.99 -12.54 5.50
CA GLU A 345 35.97 -11.50 5.28
C GLU A 345 35.43 -11.55 3.84
N ALA A 346 36.30 -11.55 2.83
CA ALA A 346 35.88 -11.61 1.43
C ALA A 346 35.11 -12.90 1.08
N ALA A 347 35.53 -14.05 1.63
CA ALA A 347 34.85 -15.32 1.40
C ALA A 347 33.48 -15.38 2.11
N PHE A 348 33.38 -14.78 3.30
CA PHE A 348 32.13 -14.64 4.03
C PHE A 348 31.13 -13.75 3.27
N ASP A 349 31.57 -12.59 2.79
CA ASP A 349 30.74 -11.66 2.01
C ASP A 349 30.22 -12.32 0.72
N THR A 350 31.08 -13.09 0.04
CA THR A 350 30.69 -13.84 -1.17
C THR A 350 29.62 -14.89 -0.86
N MET A 351 29.77 -15.62 0.26
CA MET A 351 28.78 -16.59 0.71
C MET A 351 27.46 -15.90 1.07
N ASN A 352 27.52 -14.81 1.84
CA ASN A 352 26.35 -14.07 2.28
C ASN A 352 25.58 -13.46 1.09
N SER A 353 26.30 -12.88 0.12
CA SER A 353 25.69 -12.39 -1.13
C SER A 353 24.97 -13.51 -1.90
N SER A 354 25.50 -14.74 -1.87
CA SER A 354 24.83 -15.88 -2.51
C SER A 354 23.55 -16.31 -1.76
N LEU A 355 23.55 -16.20 -0.43
CA LEU A 355 22.35 -16.44 0.39
C LEU A 355 21.28 -15.38 0.12
N GLU A 356 21.67 -14.12 0.01
CA GLU A 356 20.78 -13.00 -0.33
C GLU A 356 20.17 -13.18 -1.73
N GLN A 357 20.98 -13.57 -2.72
CA GLN A 357 20.48 -13.87 -4.08
C GLN A 357 19.49 -15.04 -4.08
N PHE A 358 19.70 -16.07 -3.26
CA PHE A 358 18.72 -17.15 -3.11
C PHE A 358 17.41 -16.65 -2.51
N GLN A 359 17.48 -15.79 -1.49
CA GLN A 359 16.29 -15.16 -0.91
C GLN A 359 15.54 -14.30 -1.93
N GLU A 360 16.26 -13.49 -2.73
CA GLU A 360 15.67 -12.67 -3.79
C GLU A 360 14.99 -13.52 -4.87
N ARG A 361 15.68 -14.56 -5.36
CA ARG A 361 15.13 -15.48 -6.38
C ARG A 361 14.00 -16.35 -5.85
N GLY A 362 14.00 -16.66 -4.55
CA GLY A 362 12.95 -17.42 -3.88
C GLY A 362 11.75 -16.57 -3.44
N ALA A 363 11.86 -15.23 -3.46
CA ALA A 363 10.80 -14.34 -3.03
C ALA A 363 9.50 -14.54 -3.82
N SER A 364 9.60 -14.67 -5.15
CA SER A 364 8.44 -14.93 -6.01
C SER A 364 7.76 -16.27 -5.71
N ALA A 365 8.54 -17.32 -5.45
CA ALA A 365 8.01 -18.62 -5.06
C ALA A 365 7.31 -18.58 -3.69
N MET A 366 7.88 -17.89 -2.71
CA MET A 366 7.24 -17.69 -1.41
C MET A 366 5.94 -16.88 -1.52
N GLN A 367 5.92 -15.87 -2.39
CA GLN A 367 4.71 -15.10 -2.69
C GLN A 367 3.64 -15.97 -3.36
N GLU A 368 4.02 -16.80 -4.33
CA GLU A 368 3.09 -17.73 -4.98
C GLU A 368 2.49 -18.72 -3.96
N GLN A 369 3.31 -19.25 -3.07
CA GLN A 369 2.83 -20.11 -1.98
C GLN A 369 1.89 -19.37 -1.03
N ALA A 370 2.20 -18.12 -0.67
CA ALA A 370 1.32 -17.30 0.16
C ALA A 370 -0.04 -17.05 -0.50
N VAL A 371 -0.06 -16.85 -1.83
CA VAL A 371 -1.30 -16.71 -2.62
C VAL A 371 -2.09 -18.02 -2.61
N ARG A 372 -1.43 -19.16 -2.85
CA ARG A 372 -2.08 -20.48 -2.80
C ARG A 372 -2.72 -20.75 -1.44
N GLU A 373 -2.01 -20.45 -0.34
CA GLU A 373 -2.53 -20.60 1.02
C GLU A 373 -3.70 -19.65 1.32
N SER A 374 -3.63 -18.39 0.87
CA SER A 374 -4.77 -17.45 0.99
C SER A 374 -6.01 -17.98 0.27
N LEU A 375 -5.85 -18.49 -0.96
CA LEU A 375 -6.97 -19.02 -1.74
C LEU A 375 -7.57 -20.27 -1.11
N ALA A 376 -6.78 -21.10 -0.42
CA ALA A 376 -7.27 -22.29 0.26
C ALA A 376 -8.04 -22.00 1.56
N GLN A 377 -7.92 -20.79 2.12
CA GLN A 377 -8.63 -20.35 3.33
C GLN A 377 -10.02 -19.75 3.03
N LYS A 378 -10.31 -19.43 1.77
CA LYS A 378 -11.58 -18.88 1.28
C LYS A 378 -12.50 -20.00 0.80
#